data_AF-A0A534Z901-F1
#
_entry.id   AF-A0A534Z901-F1
#
_cell.length_a   1.000
_cell.length_b   1.000
_cell.length_c   1.000
_cell.angle_alpha   90.00
_cell.angle_beta   90.00
_cell.angle_gamma   90.00
#
_symmetry.space_group_name_H-M   'P 1'
#
loop_
_entity.id
_entity.type
_entity.pdbx_description
1 polymer ?
#
loop_
_entity_poly.entity_id
_entity_poly.type
_entity_poly.pdbx_seq_one_letter_code
_entity_poly.pdbx_strand_id
1 'polypeptide(L)'
;MGARPTGDASSGRRRKRGPPDRPPPLTLTLQVSRESLFESVPNFSEGRRKDVIEEISAAAGRAHLLDVDADADHNRVVVSAAGYRERLVSGLMGAIAAAVERVDIRRHEGVHPRVGVADVVPIVPLGETLLEACREVARELGEQIWRELNVPVFYYGHGEKTTLADIRAGRAKPDVGGPALHPTAGAVCVGARRSLVAFNVILYEMDLVAARALARSLRETAAGLRGVQALAFALPGDRVQLSMNLFRTDETTPSDVITELRNRGVSMGAQQVVGLCPAIAVNSAAAGRVLEGRLAAAAARAAAILCLKRGGEEHERLASRISREAAEFAGLDADEDAILAGAERAAALIPVLRAAQVHDDELELMLLVASQGLRAAITAATRAVYQARVDALDARLSSLA
;
A
#
# COMPACT_ATOMS: atom_id res chain seq x y z
N MET A 1 -43.59 45.39 -74.17
CA MET A 1 -44.63 46.39 -73.84
C MET A 1 -45.74 45.62 -73.13
N GLY A 2 -46.01 45.91 -71.86
CA GLY A 2 -47.20 45.42 -71.14
C GLY A 2 -47.02 44.32 -70.09
N ALA A 3 -47.21 44.73 -68.83
CA ALA A 3 -47.79 43.99 -67.68
C ALA A 3 -46.95 43.00 -66.83
N ARG A 4 -46.64 43.43 -65.59
CA ARG A 4 -46.73 42.62 -64.34
C ARG A 4 -48.22 42.56 -63.90
N PRO A 5 -48.68 41.87 -62.80
CA PRO A 5 -47.98 41.16 -61.70
C PRO A 5 -48.67 39.85 -61.20
N THR A 6 -48.26 39.40 -59.99
CA THR A 6 -48.89 38.44 -59.04
C THR A 6 -48.54 36.97 -59.30
N GLY A 7 -48.02 36.17 -58.38
CA GLY A 7 -47.76 36.26 -56.95
C GLY A 7 -48.07 34.88 -56.36
N ASP A 8 -47.11 34.18 -55.77
CA ASP A 8 -47.39 33.33 -54.61
C ASP A 8 -46.09 32.94 -53.88
N ALA A 9 -46.09 33.17 -52.58
CA ALA A 9 -45.00 32.87 -51.67
C ALA A 9 -45.38 31.61 -50.89
N SER A 10 -44.82 30.46 -51.27
CA SER A 10 -44.96 29.23 -50.49
C SER A 10 -43.70 28.97 -49.65
N SER A 11 -43.94 28.95 -48.34
CA SER A 11 -43.00 28.79 -47.24
C SER A 11 -42.26 27.44 -47.26
N GLY A 12 -40.92 27.49 -47.26
CA GLY A 12 -40.07 26.33 -47.05
C GLY A 12 -40.14 25.80 -45.61
N ARG A 13 -40.72 24.60 -45.42
CA ARG A 13 -40.61 23.83 -44.17
C ARG A 13 -39.18 23.32 -44.00
N ARG A 14 -38.40 23.96 -43.12
CA ARG A 14 -37.13 23.43 -42.59
C ARG A 14 -37.40 22.13 -41.80
N ARG A 15 -36.85 21.00 -42.26
CA ARG A 15 -36.75 19.77 -41.46
C ARG A 15 -35.80 20.01 -40.29
N LYS A 16 -36.32 19.97 -39.05
CA LYS A 16 -35.50 19.93 -37.82
C LYS A 16 -34.74 18.60 -37.79
N ARG A 17 -33.40 18.64 -37.82
CA ARG A 17 -32.54 17.49 -37.49
C ARG A 17 -32.67 17.25 -35.98
N GLY A 18 -33.13 16.06 -35.59
CA GLY A 18 -33.05 15.60 -34.20
C GLY A 18 -31.60 15.42 -33.76
N PRO A 19 -31.33 15.42 -32.45
CA PRO A 19 -29.97 15.19 -31.94
C PRO A 19 -29.50 13.78 -32.33
N PRO A 20 -28.19 13.56 -32.53
CA PRO A 20 -27.68 12.23 -32.85
C PRO A 20 -27.98 11.26 -31.70
N ASP A 21 -28.41 10.05 -32.07
CA ASP A 21 -28.64 8.93 -31.15
C ASP A 21 -27.45 8.76 -30.20
N ARG A 22 -27.71 8.87 -28.90
CA ARG A 22 -26.75 8.41 -27.89
C ARG A 22 -26.67 6.88 -28.00
N PRO A 23 -25.47 6.29 -28.07
CA PRO A 23 -25.35 4.84 -27.91
C PRO A 23 -25.91 4.45 -26.52
N PRO A 24 -26.51 3.26 -26.39
CA PRO A 24 -27.05 2.81 -25.12
C PRO A 24 -25.95 2.78 -24.06
N PRO A 25 -26.27 3.00 -22.76
CA PRO A 25 -25.28 2.88 -21.72
C PRO A 25 -24.74 1.45 -21.74
N LEU A 26 -23.44 1.32 -22.01
CA LEU A 26 -22.70 0.08 -21.76
C LEU A 26 -22.80 -0.15 -20.26
N THR A 27 -23.73 -1.01 -19.85
CA THR A 27 -23.71 -1.60 -18.52
C THR A 27 -22.54 -2.56 -18.54
N LEU A 28 -21.35 -2.03 -18.31
CA LEU A 28 -20.19 -2.81 -17.91
C LEU A 28 -20.54 -3.39 -16.55
N THR A 29 -21.18 -4.55 -16.57
CA THR A 29 -20.95 -5.55 -15.52
C THR A 29 -19.44 -5.75 -15.53
N LEU A 30 -18.74 -4.99 -14.69
CA LEU A 30 -17.34 -5.19 -14.38
C LEU A 30 -17.28 -6.61 -13.82
N GLN A 31 -17.02 -7.57 -14.69
CA GLN A 31 -16.39 -8.81 -14.28
C GLN A 31 -15.07 -8.35 -13.67
N VAL A 32 -15.06 -8.20 -12.35
CA VAL A 32 -13.83 -8.17 -11.56
C VAL A 32 -13.02 -9.33 -12.10
N SER A 33 -11.85 -9.04 -12.69
CA SER A 33 -10.94 -10.08 -13.13
C SER A 33 -10.78 -11.06 -11.97
N ARG A 34 -10.85 -12.36 -12.26
CA ARG A 34 -10.85 -13.41 -11.22
C ARG A 34 -9.61 -13.36 -10.32
N GLU A 35 -8.56 -12.65 -10.74
CA GLU A 35 -7.29 -12.55 -10.03
C GLU A 35 -7.03 -11.08 -9.66
N SER A 36 -7.34 -10.73 -8.41
CA SER A 36 -7.01 -9.43 -7.81
C SER A 36 -5.89 -9.60 -6.80
N LEU A 37 -4.88 -8.74 -6.89
CA LEU A 37 -3.75 -8.72 -5.97
C LEU A 37 -3.93 -7.60 -4.94
N PHE A 38 -3.76 -7.94 -3.68
CA PHE A 38 -3.93 -7.03 -2.57
C PHE A 38 -2.65 -6.93 -1.76
N GLU A 39 -2.41 -5.76 -1.19
CA GLU A 39 -1.52 -5.57 -0.05
C GLU A 39 -2.37 -5.40 1.22
N SER A 40 -1.85 -5.86 2.34
CA SER A 40 -2.31 -5.44 3.66
C SER A 40 -1.13 -5.07 4.53
N VAL A 41 -1.32 -4.03 5.35
CA VAL A 41 -0.29 -3.45 6.20
C VAL A 41 -0.76 -3.40 7.66
N PRO A 42 -1.12 -4.55 8.28
CA PRO A 42 -1.64 -4.58 9.64
C PRO A 42 -0.65 -4.00 10.66
N ASN A 43 -1.21 -3.24 11.61
CA ASN A 43 -0.49 -2.61 12.71
C ASN A 43 -0.86 -3.34 14.00
N PHE A 44 0.13 -3.91 14.69
CA PHE A 44 -0.07 -4.60 15.96
C PHE A 44 0.58 -3.84 17.12
N SER A 45 -0.12 -3.79 18.26
CA SER A 45 0.32 -3.16 19.50
C SER A 45 1.35 -4.03 20.23
N GLU A 46 2.48 -4.28 19.59
CA GLU A 46 3.67 -4.96 20.12
C GLU A 46 4.89 -4.52 19.30
N GLY A 47 5.96 -4.08 19.94
CA GLY A 47 7.19 -3.66 19.25
C GLY A 47 8.48 -4.03 19.99
N ARG A 48 8.40 -4.84 21.05
CA ARG A 48 9.51 -5.13 21.96
C ARG A 48 9.79 -6.62 22.13
N ARG A 49 8.75 -7.44 22.27
CA ARG A 49 8.87 -8.90 22.44
C ARG A 49 9.09 -9.59 21.09
N LYS A 50 10.34 -9.94 20.82
CA LYS A 50 10.75 -10.57 19.55
C LYS A 50 10.03 -11.87 19.27
N ASP A 51 9.86 -12.72 20.29
CA ASP A 51 9.14 -13.99 20.18
C ASP A 51 7.69 -13.79 19.71
N VAL A 52 7.00 -12.77 20.23
CA VAL A 52 5.62 -12.45 19.82
C VAL A 52 5.58 -11.88 18.41
N ILE A 53 6.52 -11.01 18.04
CA ILE A 53 6.60 -10.45 16.69
C ILE A 53 6.87 -11.55 15.67
N GLU A 54 7.78 -12.47 15.97
CA GLU A 54 8.09 -13.63 15.13
C GLU A 54 6.87 -14.54 14.95
N GLU A 55 6.11 -14.80 16.02
CA GLU A 55 4.89 -15.60 15.97
C GLU A 55 3.80 -14.96 15.09
N ILE A 56 3.56 -13.65 15.26
CA ILE A 56 2.63 -12.88 14.42
C ILE A 56 3.06 -12.92 12.95
N SER A 57 4.36 -12.71 12.69
CA SER A 57 4.92 -12.66 11.34
C SER A 57 4.89 -14.03 10.65
N ALA A 58 5.18 -15.10 11.39
CA ALA A 58 5.09 -16.47 10.90
C ALA A 58 3.64 -16.83 10.53
N ALA A 59 2.67 -16.43 11.36
CA ALA A 59 1.26 -16.64 11.07
C ALA A 59 0.77 -15.85 9.84
N ALA A 60 1.30 -14.63 9.62
CA ALA A 60 1.07 -13.84 8.41
C ALA A 60 1.61 -14.51 7.14
N GLY A 61 2.63 -15.38 7.25
CA GLY A 61 3.31 -16.05 6.15
C GLY A 61 2.47 -17.04 5.31
N ARG A 62 1.18 -17.21 5.63
CA ARG A 62 0.22 -17.84 4.70
C ARG A 62 -0.05 -16.96 3.47
N ALA A 63 0.05 -15.65 3.65
CA ALA A 63 0.21 -14.65 2.59
C ALA A 63 1.70 -14.46 2.28
N HIS A 64 2.03 -13.72 1.23
CA HIS A 64 3.41 -13.36 0.92
C HIS A 64 3.87 -12.24 1.85
N LEU A 65 4.68 -12.59 2.86
CA LEU A 65 5.27 -11.60 3.77
C LEU A 65 6.30 -10.74 3.03
N LEU A 66 6.09 -9.41 3.06
CA LEU A 66 6.91 -8.42 2.38
C LEU A 66 7.89 -7.73 3.35
N ASP A 67 7.41 -7.36 4.53
CA ASP A 67 8.19 -6.65 5.55
C ASP A 67 7.62 -6.82 6.96
N VAL A 68 8.48 -6.67 7.96
CA VAL A 68 8.14 -6.62 9.39
C VAL A 68 8.95 -5.48 10.00
N ASP A 69 8.29 -4.37 10.31
CA ASP A 69 8.91 -3.15 10.82
C ASP A 69 8.46 -2.89 12.26
N ALA A 70 9.28 -3.32 13.21
CA ALA A 70 9.02 -3.18 14.64
C ALA A 70 9.69 -1.93 15.20
N ASP A 71 8.91 -1.15 15.97
CA ASP A 71 9.35 0.06 16.64
C ASP A 71 9.11 -0.06 18.15
N ALA A 72 10.21 -0.12 18.90
CA ALA A 72 10.19 -0.27 20.36
C ALA A 72 9.75 1.00 21.10
N ASP A 73 9.99 2.19 20.52
CA ASP A 73 9.58 3.48 21.08
C ASP A 73 8.05 3.64 20.96
N HIS A 74 7.49 3.29 19.80
CA HIS A 74 6.05 3.24 19.58
C HIS A 74 5.38 1.98 20.16
N ASN A 75 6.17 0.98 20.54
CA ASN A 75 5.74 -0.37 20.93
C ASN A 75 4.72 -0.94 19.95
N ARG A 76 5.05 -0.86 18.65
CA ARG A 76 4.18 -1.25 17.54
C ARG A 76 5.00 -1.96 16.46
N VAL A 77 4.41 -2.96 15.84
CA VAL A 77 4.95 -3.61 14.64
C VAL A 77 3.99 -3.39 13.48
N VAL A 78 4.56 -2.99 12.35
CA VAL A 78 3.88 -2.92 11.07
C VAL A 78 4.31 -4.15 10.27
N VAL A 79 3.34 -4.99 9.92
CA VAL A 79 3.60 -6.16 9.06
C VAL A 79 3.03 -5.83 7.69
N SER A 80 3.80 -6.03 6.63
CA SER A 80 3.33 -5.89 5.24
C SER A 80 3.24 -7.27 4.59
N ALA A 81 2.09 -7.58 4.03
CA ALA A 81 1.83 -8.83 3.32
C ALA A 81 1.05 -8.58 2.02
N ALA A 82 1.24 -9.45 1.03
CA ALA A 82 0.49 -9.41 -0.21
C ALA A 82 -0.02 -10.79 -0.64
N GLY A 83 -0.99 -10.81 -1.55
CA GLY A 83 -1.51 -12.02 -2.16
C GLY A 83 -2.92 -11.83 -2.68
N TYR A 84 -3.44 -12.89 -3.28
CA TYR A 84 -4.84 -13.03 -3.62
C TYR A 84 -5.68 -13.10 -2.36
N ARG A 85 -6.98 -12.82 -2.55
CA ARG A 85 -7.99 -12.74 -1.49
C ARG A 85 -7.85 -13.86 -0.44
N GLU A 86 -7.86 -15.12 -0.87
CA GLU A 86 -7.85 -16.28 0.04
C GLU A 86 -6.59 -16.35 0.91
N ARG A 87 -5.41 -16.20 0.29
CA ARG A 87 -4.12 -16.22 1.01
C ARG A 87 -3.98 -15.03 1.95
N LEU A 88 -4.35 -13.84 1.48
CA LEU A 88 -4.28 -12.62 2.27
C LEU A 88 -5.18 -12.71 3.50
N VAL A 89 -6.46 -13.06 3.34
CA VAL A 89 -7.40 -13.20 4.47
C VAL A 89 -6.92 -14.26 5.45
N SER A 90 -6.45 -15.42 4.97
CA SER A 90 -5.93 -16.48 5.82
C SER A 90 -4.68 -16.07 6.62
N GLY A 91 -3.75 -15.34 5.98
CA GLY A 91 -2.57 -14.79 6.65
C GLY A 91 -2.92 -13.72 7.69
N LEU A 92 -3.82 -12.79 7.35
CA LEU A 92 -4.28 -11.75 8.27
C LEU A 92 -5.02 -12.33 9.48
N MET A 93 -5.94 -13.28 9.27
CA MET A 93 -6.62 -13.96 10.36
C MET A 93 -5.64 -14.69 11.29
N GLY A 94 -4.63 -15.38 10.73
CA GLY A 94 -3.58 -16.02 11.51
C GLY A 94 -2.79 -15.04 12.36
N ALA A 95 -2.34 -13.94 11.76
CA ALA A 95 -1.57 -12.90 12.45
C ALA A 95 -2.37 -12.21 13.56
N ILE A 96 -3.66 -11.92 13.31
CA ILE A 96 -4.55 -11.31 14.29
C ILE A 96 -4.82 -12.28 15.44
N ALA A 97 -5.10 -13.55 15.16
CA ALA A 97 -5.31 -14.57 16.19
C ALA A 97 -4.07 -14.71 17.10
N ALA A 98 -2.87 -14.83 16.50
CA ALA A 98 -1.62 -14.89 17.25
C ALA A 98 -1.41 -13.65 18.13
N ALA A 99 -1.67 -12.45 17.60
CA ALA A 99 -1.54 -11.23 18.37
C ALA A 99 -2.54 -11.20 19.56
N VAL A 100 -3.81 -11.52 19.32
CA VAL A 100 -4.88 -11.53 20.33
C VAL A 100 -4.59 -12.51 21.47
N GLU A 101 -3.98 -13.65 21.16
CA GLU A 101 -3.58 -14.65 22.17
C GLU A 101 -2.41 -14.17 23.03
N ARG A 102 -1.45 -13.45 22.44
CA ARG A 102 -0.14 -13.17 23.05
C ARG A 102 -0.02 -11.78 23.67
N VAL A 103 -0.95 -10.87 23.39
CA VAL A 103 -0.92 -9.47 23.81
C VAL A 103 -2.18 -9.12 24.61
N ASP A 104 -1.99 -8.47 25.76
CA ASP A 104 -3.06 -7.86 26.54
C ASP A 104 -2.96 -6.34 26.44
N ILE A 105 -3.90 -5.71 25.74
CA ILE A 105 -3.90 -4.26 25.48
C ILE A 105 -3.95 -3.42 26.76
N ARG A 106 -4.46 -3.99 27.86
CA ARG A 106 -4.53 -3.30 29.17
C ARG A 106 -3.16 -3.08 29.79
N ARG A 107 -2.17 -3.88 29.37
CA ARG A 107 -0.77 -3.82 29.83
C ARG A 107 0.15 -3.17 28.80
N HIS A 108 -0.40 -2.80 27.63
CA HIS A 108 0.38 -2.21 26.54
C HIS A 108 0.62 -0.71 26.77
N GLU A 109 1.89 -0.34 26.72
CA GLU A 109 2.35 1.05 26.79
C GLU A 109 3.17 1.39 25.54
N GLY A 110 2.78 2.44 24.83
CA GLY A 110 3.46 2.96 23.64
C GLY A 110 3.00 4.38 23.33
N VAL A 111 3.83 5.17 22.65
CA VAL A 111 3.51 6.58 22.36
C VAL A 111 2.46 6.75 21.26
N HIS A 112 2.21 5.71 20.46
CA HIS A 112 1.24 5.75 19.36
C HIS A 112 -0.20 5.51 19.86
N PRO A 113 -1.20 6.31 19.43
CA PRO A 113 -2.60 6.01 19.69
C PRO A 113 -3.01 4.65 19.14
N ARG A 114 -3.77 3.87 19.92
CA ARG A 114 -4.24 2.52 19.53
C ARG A 114 -5.64 2.24 20.10
N VAL A 115 -6.40 1.42 19.38
CA VAL A 115 -7.75 0.93 19.69
C VAL A 115 -7.71 -0.51 20.20
N GLY A 116 -6.78 -1.31 19.70
CA GLY A 116 -6.67 -2.73 20.06
C GLY A 116 -5.31 -3.35 19.77
N VAL A 117 -5.24 -4.65 19.99
CA VAL A 117 -4.04 -5.47 19.77
C VAL A 117 -3.68 -5.51 18.29
N ALA A 118 -4.63 -5.87 17.43
CA ALA A 118 -4.58 -5.53 16.02
C ALA A 118 -5.29 -4.17 15.85
N ASP A 119 -4.53 -3.09 15.75
CA ASP A 119 -5.09 -1.72 15.78
C ASP A 119 -5.78 -1.40 14.45
N VAL A 120 -5.03 -1.48 13.36
CA VAL A 120 -5.49 -1.11 12.01
C VAL A 120 -5.05 -2.17 11.02
N VAL A 121 -5.97 -2.66 10.20
CA VAL A 121 -5.75 -3.68 9.16
C VAL A 121 -6.30 -3.16 7.83
N PRO A 122 -5.48 -2.43 7.04
CA PRO A 122 -5.90 -1.92 5.74
C PRO A 122 -5.83 -3.01 4.67
N ILE A 123 -6.74 -2.97 3.70
CA ILE A 123 -6.65 -3.68 2.43
C ILE A 123 -6.40 -2.63 1.34
N VAL A 124 -5.32 -2.82 0.59
CA VAL A 124 -4.79 -1.86 -0.38
C VAL A 124 -4.73 -2.51 -1.75
N PRO A 125 -5.21 -1.84 -2.81
CA PRO A 125 -5.14 -2.41 -4.16
C PRO A 125 -3.70 -2.41 -4.68
N LEU A 126 -3.30 -3.52 -5.29
CA LEU A 126 -2.08 -3.61 -6.11
C LEU A 126 -2.46 -3.86 -7.58
N GLY A 127 -1.64 -3.31 -8.49
CA GLY A 127 -1.89 -3.41 -9.94
C GLY A 127 -3.22 -2.79 -10.34
N GLU A 128 -4.01 -3.54 -11.10
CA GLU A 128 -5.33 -3.10 -11.60
C GLU A 128 -6.49 -3.36 -10.61
N THR A 129 -6.19 -3.85 -9.41
CA THR A 129 -7.20 -4.17 -8.40
C THR A 129 -8.02 -2.93 -8.03
N LEU A 130 -9.34 -3.08 -8.02
CA LEU A 130 -10.24 -1.99 -7.68
C LEU A 130 -10.30 -1.76 -6.16
N LEU A 131 -10.43 -0.50 -5.76
CA LEU A 131 -10.59 -0.13 -4.36
C LEU A 131 -11.91 -0.70 -3.75
N GLU A 132 -12.94 -0.89 -4.57
CA GLU A 132 -14.18 -1.54 -4.12
C GLU A 132 -13.95 -3.03 -3.78
N ALA A 133 -13.14 -3.74 -4.56
CA ALA A 133 -12.78 -5.13 -4.25
C ALA A 133 -12.02 -5.21 -2.92
N CYS A 134 -11.17 -4.22 -2.61
CA CYS A 134 -10.49 -4.14 -1.31
C CYS A 134 -11.49 -3.97 -0.16
N ARG A 135 -12.57 -3.22 -0.39
CA ARG A 135 -13.63 -3.02 0.60
C ARG A 135 -14.40 -4.30 0.87
N GLU A 136 -14.72 -5.07 -0.17
CA GLU A 136 -15.33 -6.39 -0.01
C GLU A 136 -14.47 -7.31 0.86
N VAL A 137 -13.17 -7.38 0.58
CA VAL A 137 -12.21 -8.18 1.37
C VAL A 137 -12.11 -7.67 2.82
N ALA A 138 -12.10 -6.35 3.02
CA ALA A 138 -12.09 -5.76 4.36
C ALA A 138 -13.35 -6.15 5.17
N ARG A 139 -14.53 -6.18 4.54
CA ARG A 139 -15.77 -6.61 5.20
C ARG A 139 -15.80 -8.10 5.49
N GLU A 140 -15.36 -8.92 4.54
CA GLU A 140 -15.21 -10.37 4.73
C GLU A 140 -14.31 -10.67 5.94
N LEU A 141 -13.13 -10.05 5.99
CA LEU A 141 -12.19 -10.19 7.09
C LEU A 141 -12.80 -9.72 8.42
N GLY A 142 -13.50 -8.59 8.44
CA GLY A 142 -14.15 -8.08 9.65
C GLY A 142 -15.19 -9.04 10.23
N GLU A 143 -16.09 -9.57 9.41
CA GLU A 143 -17.08 -10.57 9.84
C GLU A 143 -16.39 -11.83 10.39
N GLN A 144 -15.30 -12.26 9.76
CA GLN A 144 -14.53 -13.43 10.20
C GLN A 144 -13.83 -13.20 11.55
N ILE A 145 -13.22 -12.03 11.76
CA ILE A 145 -12.58 -11.65 13.03
C ILE A 145 -13.60 -11.71 14.17
N TRP A 146 -14.79 -11.13 13.97
CA TRP A 146 -15.83 -11.18 14.99
C TRP A 146 -16.26 -12.62 15.28
N ARG A 147 -16.58 -13.40 14.24
CA ARG A 147 -17.09 -14.77 14.37
C ARG A 147 -16.10 -15.70 15.09
N GLU A 148 -14.81 -15.60 14.78
CA GLU A 148 -13.80 -16.55 15.25
C GLU A 148 -13.07 -16.08 16.51
N LEU A 149 -12.88 -14.77 16.67
CA LEU A 149 -12.07 -14.20 17.76
C LEU A 149 -12.91 -13.38 18.76
N ASN A 150 -14.19 -13.13 18.47
CA ASN A 150 -15.07 -12.26 19.27
C ASN A 150 -14.45 -10.87 19.53
N VAL A 151 -13.64 -10.37 18.59
CA VAL A 151 -13.06 -9.03 18.63
C VAL A 151 -13.97 -8.09 17.84
N PRO A 152 -14.51 -7.02 18.45
CA PRO A 152 -15.34 -6.05 17.76
C PRO A 152 -14.58 -5.34 16.63
N VAL A 153 -15.29 -5.00 15.57
CA VAL A 153 -14.71 -4.44 14.34
C VAL A 153 -15.29 -3.07 14.06
N PHE A 154 -14.42 -2.13 13.71
CA PHE A 154 -14.77 -0.88 13.06
C PHE A 154 -14.37 -0.93 11.59
N TYR A 155 -15.28 -0.57 10.69
CA TYR A 155 -14.96 -0.35 9.29
C TYR A 155 -14.52 1.10 9.07
N TYR A 156 -13.46 1.30 8.29
CA TYR A 156 -12.98 2.64 7.94
C TYR A 156 -12.49 2.72 6.49
N GLY A 157 -12.29 3.95 6.01
CA GLY A 157 -11.73 4.20 4.69
C GLY A 157 -12.79 4.24 3.58
N HIS A 158 -12.47 3.69 2.42
CA HIS A 158 -13.31 3.77 1.22
C HIS A 158 -14.71 3.21 1.46
N GLY A 159 -15.73 4.03 1.22
CA GLY A 159 -17.14 3.67 1.38
C GLY A 159 -17.68 3.74 2.82
N GLU A 160 -16.84 4.07 3.80
CA GLU A 160 -17.21 4.10 5.22
C GLU A 160 -17.35 5.54 5.75
N LYS A 161 -18.32 5.77 6.63
CA LYS A 161 -18.60 7.11 7.18
C LYS A 161 -17.65 7.50 8.30
N THR A 162 -17.19 6.51 9.06
CA THR A 162 -16.38 6.71 10.26
C THR A 162 -14.91 6.82 9.90
N THR A 163 -14.24 7.86 10.38
CA THR A 163 -12.79 7.99 10.19
C THR A 163 -12.02 7.30 11.32
N LEU A 164 -10.77 6.91 11.06
CA LEU A 164 -9.86 6.43 12.14
C LEU A 164 -9.71 7.46 13.26
N ALA A 165 -9.78 8.75 12.95
CA ALA A 165 -9.70 9.80 13.95
C ALA A 165 -10.95 9.82 14.86
N ASP A 166 -12.14 9.52 14.32
CA ASP A 166 -13.37 9.41 15.11
C ASP A 166 -13.36 8.17 16.00
N ILE A 167 -12.90 7.03 15.48
CA ILE A 167 -12.76 5.77 16.23
C ILE A 167 -11.79 5.98 17.40
N ARG A 168 -10.58 6.49 17.12
CA ARG A 168 -9.55 6.76 18.14
C ARG A 168 -9.97 7.80 19.17
N ALA A 169 -10.92 8.68 18.83
CA ALA A 169 -11.48 9.66 19.75
C ALA A 169 -12.71 9.14 20.54
N GLY A 170 -13.11 7.88 20.36
CA GLY A 170 -14.27 7.29 21.03
C GLY A 170 -15.62 7.85 20.57
N ARG A 171 -15.68 8.47 19.37
CA ARG A 171 -16.91 9.05 18.80
C ARG A 171 -17.72 8.06 17.96
N ALA A 172 -17.25 6.83 17.83
CA ALA A 172 -17.89 5.77 17.04
C ALA A 172 -18.18 4.53 17.90
N LYS A 173 -19.09 3.69 17.43
CA LYS A 173 -19.36 2.35 17.97
C LYS A 173 -18.91 1.30 16.95
N PRO A 174 -18.48 0.10 17.40
CA PRO A 174 -18.12 -0.97 16.47
C PRO A 174 -19.27 -1.29 15.52
N ASP A 175 -18.95 -1.47 14.25
CA ASP A 175 -19.91 -1.86 13.21
C ASP A 175 -20.33 -3.32 13.37
N VAL A 176 -19.43 -4.17 13.88
CA VAL A 176 -19.66 -5.59 14.18
C VAL A 176 -19.21 -5.89 15.61
N GLY A 177 -20.01 -6.68 16.36
CA GLY A 177 -19.65 -7.15 17.69
C GLY A 177 -19.74 -6.14 18.84
N GLY A 178 -20.28 -4.93 18.58
CA GLY A 178 -20.41 -3.87 19.59
C GLY A 178 -21.60 -4.02 20.55
N PRO A 179 -21.78 -3.07 21.51
CA PRO A 179 -21.03 -1.82 21.66
C PRO A 179 -19.79 -1.91 22.56
N ALA A 180 -19.60 -3.01 23.29
CA ALA A 180 -18.45 -3.18 24.18
C ALA A 180 -17.18 -3.55 23.38
N LEU A 181 -16.00 -3.20 23.91
CA LEU A 181 -14.71 -3.65 23.38
C LEU A 181 -14.33 -5.01 23.99
N HIS A 182 -13.48 -5.77 23.32
CA HIS A 182 -12.91 -6.99 23.89
C HIS A 182 -12.00 -6.65 25.08
N PRO A 183 -12.12 -7.30 26.25
CA PRO A 183 -11.43 -6.88 27.47
C PRO A 183 -9.90 -6.82 27.36
N THR A 184 -9.29 -7.76 26.63
CA THR A 184 -7.82 -7.86 26.47
C THR A 184 -7.34 -7.47 25.07
N ALA A 185 -8.24 -7.43 24.08
CA ALA A 185 -7.87 -7.21 22.68
C ALA A 185 -8.29 -5.84 22.17
N GLY A 186 -9.21 -5.15 22.85
CA GLY A 186 -9.79 -3.91 22.37
C GLY A 186 -10.74 -4.16 21.19
N ALA A 187 -10.52 -3.44 20.09
CA ALA A 187 -11.20 -3.65 18.81
C ALA A 187 -10.21 -3.48 17.66
N VAL A 188 -10.58 -3.98 16.49
CA VAL A 188 -9.80 -3.84 15.26
C VAL A 188 -10.45 -2.86 14.29
N CYS A 189 -9.65 -1.99 13.66
CA CYS A 189 -10.10 -1.14 12.56
C CYS A 189 -9.72 -1.80 11.24
N VAL A 190 -10.69 -2.31 10.48
CA VAL A 190 -10.46 -2.95 9.17
C VAL A 190 -10.99 -2.03 8.07
N GLY A 191 -10.27 -1.87 6.97
CA GLY A 191 -10.71 -0.90 5.97
C GLY A 191 -10.01 -0.98 4.63
N ALA A 192 -10.64 -0.41 3.60
CA ALA A 192 -10.03 -0.29 2.28
C ALA A 192 -9.46 1.11 2.08
N ARG A 193 -8.24 1.21 1.57
CA ARG A 193 -7.61 2.50 1.26
C ARG A 193 -6.63 2.41 0.10
N ARG A 194 -6.30 3.56 -0.48
CA ARG A 194 -5.14 3.69 -1.37
C ARG A 194 -3.85 3.52 -0.57
N SER A 195 -2.73 3.34 -1.29
CA SER A 195 -1.41 3.28 -0.69
C SER A 195 -1.12 4.55 0.14
N LEU A 196 -0.28 4.40 1.15
CA LEU A 196 0.09 5.44 2.10
C LEU A 196 1.55 5.25 2.47
N VAL A 197 2.32 6.33 2.50
CA VAL A 197 3.69 6.32 3.00
C VAL A 197 3.71 6.93 4.40
N ALA A 198 4.16 6.15 5.39
CA ALA A 198 4.44 6.66 6.73
C ALA A 198 5.88 7.17 6.75
N PHE A 199 6.05 8.49 6.90
CA PHE A 199 7.33 9.17 6.82
C PHE A 199 7.59 10.00 8.09
N ASN A 200 8.68 9.69 8.78
CA ASN A 200 9.05 10.30 10.04
C ASN A 200 10.35 11.11 9.87
N VAL A 201 10.42 12.23 10.57
CA VAL A 201 11.61 13.10 10.62
C VAL A 201 11.91 13.46 12.07
N ILE A 202 13.15 13.24 12.51
CA ILE A 202 13.63 13.75 13.80
C ILE A 202 13.82 15.27 13.68
N LEU A 203 13.34 16.01 14.67
CA LEU A 203 13.46 17.46 14.73
C LEU A 203 14.55 17.83 15.74
N TYR A 204 15.53 18.62 15.31
CA TYR A 204 16.54 19.18 16.20
C TYR A 204 16.10 20.54 16.73
N GLU A 205 16.55 20.86 17.95
CA GLU A 205 16.37 22.19 18.56
C GLU A 205 14.91 22.65 18.61
N MET A 206 13.96 21.71 18.63
CA MET A 206 12.53 21.99 18.63
C MET A 206 11.86 21.25 19.77
N ASP A 207 11.17 21.99 20.65
CA ASP A 207 10.37 21.38 21.71
C ASP A 207 9.08 20.75 21.16
N LEU A 208 8.42 19.95 21.99
CA LEU A 208 7.19 19.26 21.61
C LEU A 208 6.02 20.21 21.30
N VAL A 209 6.00 21.41 21.88
CA VAL A 209 4.91 22.38 21.66
C VAL A 209 5.05 22.99 20.26
N ALA A 210 6.25 23.43 19.89
CA ALA A 210 6.59 23.91 18.56
C ALA A 210 6.40 22.80 17.51
N ALA A 211 6.83 21.57 17.79
CA ALA A 211 6.65 20.45 16.88
C ALA A 211 5.17 20.12 16.63
N ARG A 212 4.31 20.21 17.65
CA ARG A 212 2.86 20.05 17.49
C ARG A 212 2.25 21.18 16.65
N ALA A 213 2.73 22.41 16.80
CA ALA A 213 2.31 23.53 15.97
C ALA A 213 2.72 23.32 14.49
N LEU A 214 3.98 22.91 14.26
CA LEU A 214 4.49 22.53 12.94
C LEU A 214 3.64 21.42 12.32
N ALA A 215 3.44 20.31 13.04
CA ALA A 215 2.63 19.19 12.57
C ALA A 215 1.21 19.64 12.16
N ARG A 216 0.54 20.47 12.96
CA ARG A 216 -0.79 21.00 12.59
C ARG A 216 -0.74 21.81 11.30
N SER A 217 0.25 22.68 11.13
CA SER A 217 0.39 23.55 9.96
C SER A 217 0.78 22.83 8.66
N LEU A 218 1.28 21.59 8.74
CA LEU A 218 1.58 20.77 7.58
C LEU A 218 0.36 20.01 7.05
N ARG A 219 -0.67 19.81 7.89
CA ARG A 219 -1.86 19.05 7.51
C ARG A 219 -2.63 19.76 6.43
N GLU A 220 -3.16 18.99 5.48
CA GLU A 220 -4.05 19.51 4.45
C GLU A 220 -5.27 20.26 5.03
N THR A 221 -5.81 19.77 6.16
CA THR A 221 -6.94 20.40 6.87
C THR A 221 -6.64 21.81 7.36
N ALA A 222 -5.37 22.20 7.43
CA ALA A 222 -4.90 23.52 7.83
C ALA A 222 -4.30 24.30 6.65
N ALA A 223 -4.71 23.98 5.41
CA ALA A 223 -4.14 24.53 4.18
C ALA A 223 -2.62 24.28 4.02
N GLY A 224 -2.11 23.20 4.65
CA GLY A 224 -0.75 22.72 4.47
C GLY A 224 -0.60 21.89 3.19
N LEU A 225 0.29 20.90 3.23
CA LEU A 225 0.56 20.03 2.10
C LEU A 225 -0.63 19.11 1.80
N ARG A 226 -0.86 18.89 0.51
CA ARG A 226 -1.92 18.02 0.00
C ARG A 226 -1.62 16.59 0.41
N GLY A 227 -2.61 15.87 0.92
CA GLY A 227 -2.41 14.45 1.22
C GLY A 227 -1.59 14.19 2.47
N VAL A 228 -1.38 15.18 3.34
CA VAL A 228 -0.55 15.06 4.54
C VAL A 228 -1.37 15.07 5.82
N GLN A 229 -1.18 14.05 6.64
CA GLN A 229 -1.49 14.04 8.07
C GLN A 229 -0.19 14.01 8.86
N ALA A 230 -0.14 14.72 9.98
CA ALA A 230 1.09 14.83 10.78
C ALA A 230 0.81 14.87 12.28
N LEU A 231 1.64 14.21 13.07
CA LEU A 231 1.67 14.21 14.53
C LEU A 231 3.10 14.48 15.01
N ALA A 232 3.23 14.87 16.28
CA ALA A 232 4.52 15.05 16.91
C ALA A 232 4.59 14.24 18.20
N PHE A 233 5.68 13.48 18.36
CA PHE A 233 5.92 12.60 19.50
C PHE A 233 7.21 13.00 20.20
N ALA A 234 7.21 12.92 21.53
CA ALA A 234 8.44 12.89 22.31
C ALA A 234 8.90 11.43 22.41
N LEU A 235 10.17 11.19 22.08
CA LEU A 235 10.82 9.90 22.13
C LEU A 235 11.88 9.90 23.25
N PRO A 236 12.39 8.73 23.67
CA PRO A 236 13.48 8.66 24.64
C PRO A 236 14.72 9.47 24.21
N GLY A 237 15.40 10.05 25.19
CA GLY A 237 16.60 10.86 24.99
C GLY A 237 16.33 12.29 24.49
N ASP A 238 15.22 12.91 24.92
CA ASP A 238 14.79 14.27 24.55
C ASP A 238 14.67 14.51 23.04
N ARG A 239 14.44 13.45 22.27
CA ARG A 239 14.23 13.52 20.83
C ARG A 239 12.77 13.84 20.52
N VAL A 240 12.55 14.74 19.58
CA VAL A 240 11.20 15.03 19.06
C VAL A 240 11.10 14.51 17.64
N GLN A 241 10.05 13.75 17.36
CA GLN A 241 9.78 13.20 16.03
C GLN A 241 8.51 13.80 15.46
N LEU A 242 8.61 14.29 14.22
CA LEU A 242 7.49 14.59 13.36
C LEU A 242 7.13 13.31 12.60
N SER A 243 5.95 12.76 12.88
CA SER A 243 5.44 11.56 12.20
C SER A 243 4.34 11.93 11.23
N MET A 244 4.46 11.49 9.98
CA MET A 244 3.55 11.89 8.91
C MET A 244 3.02 10.69 8.14
N ASN A 245 1.77 10.80 7.70
CA ASN A 245 1.15 9.88 6.76
C ASN A 245 0.85 10.64 5.47
N LEU A 246 1.40 10.16 4.36
CA LEU A 246 1.20 10.70 3.01
C LEU A 246 0.26 9.77 2.25
N PHE A 247 -0.97 10.21 2.00
CA PHE A 247 -2.03 9.38 1.39
C PHE A 247 -2.33 9.72 -0.08
N ARG A 248 -1.60 10.70 -0.65
CA ARG A 248 -1.61 11.08 -2.07
C ARG A 248 -0.20 11.33 -2.55
N THR A 249 0.55 10.24 -2.64
CA THR A 249 1.98 10.27 -2.94
C THR A 249 2.29 10.66 -4.38
N ASP A 250 1.28 10.69 -5.25
CA ASP A 250 1.29 11.29 -6.58
C ASP A 250 1.23 12.83 -6.55
N GLU A 251 0.67 13.43 -5.49
CA GLU A 251 0.63 14.89 -5.27
C GLU A 251 1.72 15.38 -4.30
N THR A 252 2.12 14.57 -3.32
CA THR A 252 3.10 14.97 -2.29
C THR A 252 3.93 13.76 -1.85
N THR A 253 5.21 13.80 -2.21
CA THR A 253 6.22 12.79 -1.89
C THR A 253 6.94 13.11 -0.57
N PRO A 254 7.69 12.16 0.02
CA PRO A 254 8.63 12.44 1.11
C PRO A 254 9.61 13.58 0.77
N SER A 255 10.07 13.66 -0.48
CA SER A 255 10.98 14.72 -0.95
C SER A 255 10.33 16.12 -0.92
N ASP A 256 9.05 16.22 -1.25
CA ASP A 256 8.30 17.48 -1.16
C ASP A 256 8.14 17.94 0.29
N VAL A 257 7.86 17.01 1.20
CA VAL A 257 7.78 17.28 2.65
C VAL A 257 9.12 17.79 3.19
N ILE A 258 10.23 17.14 2.83
CA ILE A 258 11.58 17.57 3.21
C ILE A 258 11.85 18.99 2.70
N THR A 259 11.48 19.28 1.45
CA THR A 259 11.65 20.60 0.85
C THR A 259 10.83 21.66 1.60
N GLU A 260 9.58 21.35 1.93
CA GLU A 260 8.72 22.26 2.70
C GLU A 260 9.27 22.52 4.11
N LEU A 261 9.79 21.49 4.79
CA LEU A 261 10.44 21.65 6.09
C LEU A 261 11.68 22.56 6.00
N ARG A 262 12.51 22.42 4.96
CA ARG A 262 13.64 23.32 4.70
C ARG A 262 13.21 24.76 4.44
N ASN A 263 12.17 24.95 3.61
CA ASN A 263 11.63 26.29 3.32
C ASN A 263 11.13 26.99 4.57
N ARG A 264 10.67 26.23 5.58
CA ARG A 264 10.24 26.73 6.89
C ARG A 264 11.39 26.89 7.89
N GLY A 265 12.64 26.64 7.49
CA GLY A 265 13.81 26.75 8.36
C GLY A 265 13.90 25.67 9.43
N VAL A 266 13.24 24.52 9.24
CA VAL A 266 13.24 23.42 10.21
C VAL A 266 14.56 22.66 10.15
N SER A 267 15.26 22.56 11.28
CA SER A 267 16.44 21.73 11.44
C SER A 267 16.04 20.25 11.57
N MET A 268 16.40 19.44 10.58
CA MET A 268 16.00 18.03 10.47
C MET A 268 17.17 17.10 10.76
N GLY A 269 16.87 16.02 11.49
CA GLY A 269 17.74 14.88 11.69
C GLY A 269 17.40 13.71 10.78
N ALA A 270 17.49 12.51 11.36
CA ALA A 270 17.20 11.27 10.65
C ALA A 270 15.79 11.28 10.04
N GLN A 271 15.71 10.81 8.80
CA GLN A 271 14.49 10.63 8.02
C GLN A 271 14.24 9.14 7.88
N GLN A 272 13.00 8.72 8.02
CA GLN A 272 12.66 7.30 8.05
C GLN A 272 11.32 7.06 7.37
N VAL A 273 11.29 6.11 6.44
CA VAL A 273 10.04 5.44 6.06
C VAL A 273 9.75 4.31 7.04
N VAL A 274 8.51 4.26 7.55
CA VAL A 274 8.00 3.15 8.35
C VAL A 274 7.22 2.20 7.43
N GLY A 275 7.60 0.92 7.44
CA GLY A 275 7.12 -0.08 6.49
C GLY A 275 7.74 0.12 5.10
N LEU A 276 6.88 0.08 4.08
CA LEU A 276 7.28 0.12 2.66
C LEU A 276 6.83 1.41 1.96
N CYS A 277 7.60 1.81 0.94
CA CYS A 277 7.35 2.96 0.10
C CYS A 277 7.13 2.53 -1.36
N PRO A 278 6.02 2.91 -2.01
CA PRO A 278 5.87 2.74 -3.45
C PRO A 278 6.99 3.42 -4.22
N ALA A 279 7.50 2.79 -5.27
CA ALA A 279 8.65 3.27 -6.04
C ALA A 279 8.44 4.70 -6.57
N ILE A 280 7.21 5.06 -6.95
CA ILE A 280 6.86 6.41 -7.44
C ILE A 280 7.12 7.53 -6.43
N ALA A 281 7.20 7.20 -5.13
CA ALA A 281 7.40 8.16 -4.05
C ALA A 281 8.70 7.93 -3.27
N VAL A 282 9.58 7.09 -3.81
CA VAL A 282 10.79 6.68 -3.11
C VAL A 282 11.79 7.84 -3.00
N ASN A 283 12.53 7.84 -1.91
CA ASN A 283 13.74 8.64 -1.74
C ASN A 283 14.74 7.84 -0.92
N SER A 284 15.91 8.41 -0.63
CA SER A 284 16.96 7.70 0.11
C SER A 284 16.54 7.18 1.50
N ALA A 285 15.52 7.75 2.14
CA ALA A 285 15.00 7.24 3.41
C ALA A 285 14.21 5.92 3.27
N ALA A 286 13.93 5.50 2.04
CA ALA A 286 13.25 4.26 1.67
C ALA A 286 14.18 3.23 1.02
N ALA A 287 15.50 3.44 1.02
CA ALA A 287 16.46 2.45 0.54
C ALA A 287 16.25 1.09 1.25
N GLY A 288 16.13 0.01 0.47
CA GLY A 288 15.78 -1.33 0.97
C GLY A 288 14.33 -1.50 1.45
N ARG A 289 13.47 -0.50 1.24
CA ARG A 289 12.05 -0.46 1.63
C ARG A 289 11.12 -0.15 0.45
N VAL A 290 11.59 -0.36 -0.78
CA VAL A 290 10.77 -0.20 -1.99
C VAL A 290 9.72 -1.32 -2.06
N LEU A 291 8.43 -0.95 -2.09
CA LEU A 291 7.30 -1.88 -2.08
C LEU A 291 7.40 -2.91 -3.20
N GLU A 292 7.64 -2.44 -4.43
CA GLU A 292 7.76 -3.27 -5.62
C GLU A 292 8.98 -4.19 -5.54
N GLY A 293 10.09 -3.71 -4.97
CA GLY A 293 11.25 -4.56 -4.66
C GLY A 293 10.88 -5.68 -3.70
N ARG A 294 10.18 -5.38 -2.60
CA ARG A 294 9.73 -6.40 -1.65
C ARG A 294 8.70 -7.37 -2.24
N LEU A 295 7.84 -6.90 -3.13
CA LEU A 295 6.88 -7.72 -3.86
C LEU A 295 7.59 -8.72 -4.79
N ALA A 296 8.54 -8.24 -5.60
CA ALA A 296 9.37 -9.10 -6.46
C ALA A 296 10.21 -10.09 -5.63
N ALA A 297 10.76 -9.64 -4.50
CA ALA A 297 11.52 -10.49 -3.59
C ALA A 297 10.67 -11.63 -3.02
N ALA A 298 9.43 -11.34 -2.61
CA ALA A 298 8.53 -12.35 -2.08
C ALA A 298 8.13 -13.39 -3.15
N ALA A 299 7.83 -12.92 -4.37
CA ALA A 299 7.54 -13.81 -5.49
C ALA A 299 8.74 -14.71 -5.85
N ALA A 300 9.95 -14.13 -5.88
CA ALA A 300 11.19 -14.88 -6.11
C ALA A 300 11.45 -15.92 -5.00
N ARG A 301 11.26 -15.58 -3.71
CA ARG A 301 11.39 -16.56 -2.61
C ARG A 301 10.42 -17.73 -2.77
N ALA A 302 9.16 -17.44 -3.10
CA ALA A 302 8.15 -18.48 -3.32
C ALA A 302 8.54 -19.40 -4.49
N ALA A 303 9.00 -18.83 -5.60
CA ALA A 303 9.49 -19.58 -6.75
C ALA A 303 10.72 -20.45 -6.43
N ALA A 304 11.67 -19.94 -5.63
CA ALA A 304 12.80 -20.73 -5.17
C ALA A 304 12.37 -21.94 -4.31
N ILE A 305 11.34 -21.79 -3.47
CA ILE A 305 10.76 -22.91 -2.72
C ILE A 305 10.12 -23.93 -3.68
N LEU A 306 9.44 -23.49 -4.74
CA LEU A 306 8.89 -24.40 -5.76
C LEU A 306 9.99 -25.17 -6.49
N CYS A 307 11.11 -24.53 -6.84
CA CYS A 307 12.29 -25.22 -7.38
C CYS A 307 12.78 -26.32 -6.44
N LEU A 308 12.97 -26.02 -5.15
CA LEU A 308 13.44 -27.00 -4.16
C LEU A 308 12.47 -28.18 -4.02
N LYS A 309 11.15 -27.93 -4.10
CA LYS A 309 10.13 -28.98 -4.06
C LYS A 309 10.14 -29.88 -5.30
N ARG A 310 10.47 -29.34 -6.48
CA ARG A 310 10.65 -30.17 -7.70
C ARG A 310 11.87 -31.08 -7.58
N GLY A 311 12.92 -30.59 -6.92
CA GLY A 311 14.16 -31.34 -6.69
C GLY A 311 15.00 -31.54 -7.95
N GLY A 312 16.16 -32.16 -7.77
CA GLY A 312 17.16 -32.37 -8.82
C GLY A 312 18.14 -31.20 -8.92
N GLU A 313 19.35 -31.53 -9.38
CA GLU A 313 20.50 -30.62 -9.33
C GLU A 313 20.28 -29.29 -10.07
N GLU A 314 19.56 -29.32 -11.20
CA GLU A 314 19.25 -28.11 -11.97
C GLU A 314 18.29 -27.17 -11.23
N HIS A 315 17.24 -27.70 -10.60
CA HIS A 315 16.30 -26.90 -9.82
C HIS A 315 16.95 -26.37 -8.54
N GLU A 316 17.85 -27.12 -7.89
CA GLU A 316 18.60 -26.65 -6.73
C GLU A 316 19.52 -25.48 -7.08
N ARG A 317 20.22 -25.56 -8.23
CA ARG A 317 21.04 -24.45 -8.75
C ARG A 317 20.18 -23.25 -9.16
N LEU A 318 19.00 -23.48 -9.73
CA LEU A 318 18.05 -22.42 -10.06
C LEU A 318 17.49 -21.75 -8.79
N ALA A 319 17.08 -22.53 -7.79
CA ALA A 319 16.61 -22.04 -6.49
C ALA A 319 17.66 -21.14 -5.83
N SER A 320 18.93 -21.55 -5.88
CA SER A 320 20.05 -20.76 -5.34
C SER A 320 20.22 -19.43 -6.07
N ARG A 321 20.02 -19.38 -7.39
CA ARG A 321 20.07 -18.14 -8.18
C ARG A 321 18.88 -17.24 -7.86
N ILE A 322 17.67 -17.78 -7.88
CA ILE A 322 16.44 -17.03 -7.58
C ILE A 322 16.48 -16.49 -6.14
N SER A 323 17.03 -17.25 -5.19
CA SER A 323 17.16 -16.80 -3.80
C SER A 323 18.10 -15.60 -3.65
N ARG A 324 19.18 -15.53 -4.46
CA ARG A 324 20.04 -14.35 -4.51
C ARG A 324 19.31 -13.17 -5.14
N GLU A 325 18.61 -13.37 -6.25
CA GLU A 325 17.77 -12.32 -6.85
C GLU A 325 16.74 -11.78 -5.86
N ALA A 326 16.12 -12.66 -5.07
CA ALA A 326 15.20 -12.25 -4.02
C ALA A 326 15.85 -11.37 -2.94
N ALA A 327 17.11 -11.63 -2.57
CA ALA A 327 17.85 -10.79 -1.62
C ALA A 327 18.17 -9.42 -2.22
N GLU A 328 18.58 -9.37 -3.49
CA GLU A 328 18.84 -8.13 -4.22
C GLU A 328 17.57 -7.28 -4.38
N PHE A 329 16.42 -7.90 -4.67
CA PHE A 329 15.14 -7.19 -4.69
C PHE A 329 14.73 -6.66 -3.32
N ALA A 330 15.02 -7.43 -2.25
CA ALA A 330 14.67 -7.02 -0.89
C ALA A 330 15.50 -5.81 -0.42
N GLY A 331 16.75 -5.72 -0.86
CA GLY A 331 17.67 -4.62 -0.61
C GLY A 331 17.67 -3.53 -1.68
N LEU A 332 16.67 -3.48 -2.57
CA LEU A 332 16.63 -2.53 -3.67
C LEU A 332 16.77 -1.08 -3.17
N ASP A 333 17.75 -0.37 -3.71
CA ASP A 333 17.98 1.04 -3.37
C ASP A 333 16.92 1.96 -4.01
N ALA A 334 16.89 3.20 -3.56
CA ALA A 334 15.95 4.23 -3.97
C ALA A 334 16.41 5.07 -5.17
N ASP A 335 17.60 4.79 -5.73
CA ASP A 335 18.10 5.51 -6.90
C ASP A 335 17.51 4.98 -8.21
N GLU A 336 17.50 5.85 -9.22
CA GLU A 336 16.88 5.60 -10.52
C GLU A 336 17.53 4.45 -11.30
N ASP A 337 18.85 4.23 -11.14
CA ASP A 337 19.57 3.14 -11.81
C ASP A 337 19.17 1.79 -11.22
N ALA A 338 19.11 1.71 -9.89
CA ALA A 338 18.64 0.55 -9.15
C ALA A 338 17.17 0.24 -9.48
N ILE A 339 16.29 1.26 -9.52
CA ILE A 339 14.87 1.10 -9.87
C ILE A 339 14.70 0.51 -11.28
N LEU A 340 15.40 1.06 -12.28
CA LEU A 340 15.35 0.53 -13.66
C LEU A 340 15.88 -0.91 -13.72
N ALA A 341 17.01 -1.19 -13.10
CA ALA A 341 17.56 -2.56 -13.05
C ALA A 341 16.62 -3.53 -12.33
N GLY A 342 15.98 -3.10 -11.25
CA GLY A 342 14.95 -3.85 -10.55
C GLY A 342 13.76 -4.19 -11.45
N ALA A 343 13.26 -3.21 -12.22
CA ALA A 343 12.16 -3.42 -13.15
C ALA A 343 12.53 -4.45 -14.23
N GLU A 344 13.69 -4.30 -14.85
CA GLU A 344 14.19 -5.22 -15.88
C GLU A 344 14.31 -6.66 -15.37
N ARG A 345 14.88 -6.84 -14.16
CA ARG A 345 15.06 -8.15 -13.53
C ARG A 345 13.73 -8.79 -13.13
N ALA A 346 12.79 -8.01 -12.59
CA ALA A 346 11.46 -8.51 -12.22
C ALA A 346 10.70 -9.01 -13.47
N ALA A 347 10.69 -8.23 -14.55
CA ALA A 347 10.09 -8.66 -15.82
C ALA A 347 10.80 -9.87 -16.45
N ALA A 348 12.14 -9.93 -16.35
CA ALA A 348 12.92 -11.05 -16.89
C ALA A 348 12.72 -12.36 -16.11
N LEU A 349 12.36 -12.28 -14.82
CA LEU A 349 12.16 -13.46 -14.00
C LEU A 349 10.93 -14.27 -14.45
N ILE A 350 9.85 -13.62 -14.90
CA ILE A 350 8.61 -14.29 -15.32
C ILE A 350 8.86 -15.40 -16.37
N PRO A 351 9.48 -15.15 -17.54
CA PRO A 351 9.74 -16.21 -18.52
C PRO A 351 10.71 -17.28 -18.00
N VAL A 352 11.62 -16.95 -17.08
CA VAL A 352 12.50 -17.94 -16.44
C VAL A 352 11.68 -18.91 -15.58
N LEU A 353 10.74 -18.39 -14.78
CA LEU A 353 9.88 -19.21 -13.94
C LEU A 353 8.94 -20.08 -14.78
N ARG A 354 8.37 -19.54 -15.85
CA ARG A 354 7.55 -20.29 -16.83
C ARG A 354 8.33 -21.44 -17.46
N ALA A 355 9.55 -21.18 -17.94
CA ALA A 355 10.39 -22.20 -18.57
C ALA A 355 10.77 -23.33 -17.60
N ALA A 356 11.03 -23.00 -16.34
CA ALA A 356 11.31 -23.98 -15.29
C ALA A 356 10.04 -24.58 -14.64
N GLN A 357 8.84 -24.13 -15.06
CA GLN A 357 7.54 -24.54 -14.52
C GLN A 357 7.43 -24.40 -12.98
N VAL A 358 8.02 -23.34 -12.44
CA VAL A 358 8.04 -23.00 -11.00
C VAL A 358 7.33 -21.67 -10.74
N HIS A 359 6.13 -21.57 -11.28
CA HIS A 359 5.28 -20.39 -11.24
C HIS A 359 3.83 -20.77 -10.93
N ASP A 360 3.06 -19.78 -10.51
CA ASP A 360 1.60 -19.76 -10.56
C ASP A 360 1.15 -18.34 -10.94
N ASP A 361 -0.14 -18.16 -11.22
CA ASP A 361 -0.68 -16.89 -11.69
C ASP A 361 -0.47 -15.74 -10.68
N GLU A 362 -0.43 -16.06 -9.38
CA GLU A 362 -0.20 -15.08 -8.32
C GLU A 362 1.25 -14.58 -8.32
N LEU A 363 2.23 -15.49 -8.42
CA LEU A 363 3.65 -15.11 -8.51
C LEU A 363 3.95 -14.29 -9.76
N GLU A 364 3.34 -14.65 -10.89
CA GLU A 364 3.48 -13.89 -12.13
C GLU A 364 2.88 -12.49 -12.00
N LEU A 365 1.67 -12.37 -11.44
CA LEU A 365 1.04 -11.07 -11.23
C LEU A 365 1.83 -10.20 -10.25
N MET A 366 2.39 -10.77 -9.19
CA MET A 366 3.27 -10.04 -8.27
C MET A 366 4.50 -9.47 -8.97
N LEU A 367 5.17 -10.26 -9.82
CA LEU A 367 6.33 -9.80 -10.59
C LEU A 367 5.96 -8.75 -11.64
N LEU A 368 4.81 -8.92 -12.30
CA LEU A 368 4.30 -7.97 -13.28
C LEU A 368 3.98 -6.62 -12.63
N VAL A 369 3.24 -6.63 -11.52
CA VAL A 369 2.92 -5.42 -10.73
C VAL A 369 4.19 -4.75 -10.22
N ALA A 370 5.14 -5.52 -9.68
CA ALA A 370 6.42 -4.98 -9.23
C ALA A 370 7.18 -4.31 -10.39
N SER A 371 7.30 -4.98 -11.53
CA SER A 371 8.02 -4.45 -12.67
C SER A 371 7.34 -3.21 -13.26
N GLN A 372 6.00 -3.18 -13.34
CA GLN A 372 5.24 -2.04 -13.83
C GLN A 372 5.34 -0.84 -12.88
N GLY A 373 5.27 -1.06 -11.57
CA GLY A 373 5.41 0.00 -10.56
C GLY A 373 6.81 0.62 -10.57
N LEU A 374 7.87 -0.20 -10.61
CA LEU A 374 9.25 0.29 -10.76
C LEU A 374 9.42 1.05 -12.07
N ARG A 375 8.86 0.52 -13.17
CA ARG A 375 8.89 1.18 -14.49
C ARG A 375 8.19 2.54 -14.49
N ALA A 376 7.07 2.66 -13.76
CA ALA A 376 6.32 3.90 -13.64
C ALA A 376 7.06 4.97 -12.82
N ALA A 377 7.94 4.55 -11.90
CA ALA A 377 8.76 5.46 -11.10
C ALA A 377 9.90 6.11 -11.90
N ILE A 378 10.34 5.51 -13.01
CA ILE A 378 11.44 6.04 -13.83
C ILE A 378 11.11 7.42 -14.37
N THR A 379 11.95 8.40 -14.01
CA THR A 379 11.79 9.79 -14.42
C THR A 379 12.08 10.02 -15.91
N ALA A 380 11.59 11.14 -16.44
CA ALA A 380 11.89 11.55 -17.82
C ALA A 380 13.40 11.74 -18.06
N ALA A 381 14.15 12.19 -17.04
CA ALA A 381 15.59 12.38 -17.13
C ALA A 381 16.32 11.04 -17.28
N THR A 382 16.02 10.07 -16.41
CA THR A 382 16.56 8.71 -16.49
C THR A 382 16.19 8.04 -17.81
N ARG A 383 14.94 8.19 -18.25
CA ARG A 383 14.50 7.68 -19.56
C ARG A 383 15.32 8.25 -20.72
N ALA A 384 15.61 9.55 -20.71
CA ALA A 384 16.42 10.18 -21.76
C ALA A 384 17.86 9.62 -21.81
N VAL A 385 18.43 9.26 -20.66
CA VAL A 385 19.77 8.65 -20.57
C VAL A 385 19.74 7.18 -21.00
N TYR A 386 18.73 6.42 -20.59
CA TYR A 386 18.64 4.96 -20.79
C TYR A 386 17.53 4.54 -21.75
N GLN A 387 17.30 5.32 -22.81
CA GLN A 387 16.17 5.13 -23.73
C GLN A 387 16.05 3.69 -24.25
N ALA A 388 17.15 3.10 -24.74
CA ALA A 388 17.15 1.74 -25.29
C ALA A 388 16.78 0.66 -24.25
N ARG A 389 17.20 0.83 -22.99
CA ARG A 389 16.85 -0.07 -21.89
C ARG A 389 15.36 0.03 -21.55
N VAL A 390 14.86 1.26 -21.45
CA VAL A 390 13.45 1.54 -21.19
C VAL A 390 12.56 0.99 -22.29
N ASP A 391 12.93 1.15 -23.56
CA ASP A 391 12.16 0.61 -24.69
C ASP A 391 12.15 -0.92 -24.70
N ALA A 392 13.29 -1.55 -24.37
CA ALA A 392 13.36 -3.01 -24.24
C ALA A 392 12.48 -3.54 -23.08
N LEU A 393 12.44 -2.81 -21.97
CA LEU A 393 11.56 -3.11 -20.84
C LEU A 393 10.08 -2.93 -21.21
N ASP A 394 9.72 -1.83 -21.89
CA ASP A 394 8.35 -1.57 -22.35
C ASP A 394 7.88 -2.66 -23.33
N ALA A 395 8.73 -3.06 -24.27
CA ALA A 395 8.45 -4.16 -25.19
C ALA A 395 8.25 -5.50 -24.46
N ARG A 396 9.08 -5.79 -23.45
CA ARG A 396 8.94 -7.00 -22.63
C ARG A 396 7.62 -7.00 -21.85
N LEU A 397 7.30 -5.91 -21.15
CA LEU A 397 6.06 -5.77 -20.41
C LEU A 397 4.83 -5.92 -21.32
N SER A 398 4.87 -5.36 -22.52
CA SER A 398 3.79 -5.50 -23.52
C SER A 398 3.60 -6.94 -24.01
N SER A 399 4.65 -7.77 -23.94
CA SER A 399 4.57 -9.19 -24.30
C SER A 399 4.12 -10.11 -23.15
N LEU A 400 4.08 -9.57 -21.92
CA LEU A 400 3.68 -10.30 -20.71
C LEU A 400 2.24 -10.01 -20.29
N ALA A 401 1.72 -8.84 -20.67
CA ALA A 401 0.29 -8.48 -20.64
C ALA A 401 -0.47 -9.19 -21.76
#